data_AF-A0A2G1WRE7-F1
#
_entry.id   AF-A0A2G1WRE7-F1
#
_cell.length_a   1.000
_cell.length_b   1.000
_cell.length_c   1.000
_cell.angle_alpha   90.00
_cell.angle_beta   90.00
_cell.angle_gamma   90.00
#
_symmetry.space_group_name_H-M   'P 1'
#
loop_
_entity.id
_entity.type
_entity.pdbx_description
1 polymer ?
#
loop_
_entity_poly.entity_id
_entity_poly.type
_entity_poly.pdbx_seq_one_letter_code
_entity_poly.pdbx_strand_id
1 'polypeptide(L)' 'MGIVRDSEHSDGAPTINGTGIRVKDIASAYEHSGYDPDEITQLYPNLSLSDVHRALAYYYDHIDEFRSPSSEPASA' A
#
# COMPACT_ATOMS: atom_id res chain seq x y z
N MET A 1 -3.94 -13.17 -1.27
CA MET A 1 -3.06 -12.84 -2.42
C MET A 1 -1.63 -12.56 -1.95
N GLY A 2 -0.69 -12.36 -2.88
CA GLY A 2 0.68 -11.90 -2.59
C GLY A 2 0.85 -10.39 -2.83
N ILE A 3 1.94 -9.81 -2.32
CA ILE A 3 2.38 -8.47 -2.74
C ILE A 3 3.26 -8.64 -3.97
N VAL A 4 2.98 -7.89 -5.04
CA VAL A 4 3.75 -7.90 -6.29
C VAL A 4 4.19 -6.50 -6.64
N ARG A 5 5.36 -6.39 -7.28
CA ARG A 5 5.86 -5.16 -7.89
C ARG A 5 5.93 -5.42 -9.39
N ASP A 6 5.15 -4.69 -10.15
CA ASP A 6 5.13 -4.78 -11.61
C ASP A 6 5.60 -3.43 -12.16
N SER A 7 6.68 -3.39 -12.93
CA SER A 7 7.23 -2.12 -13.44
C SER A 7 6.36 -1.47 -14.51
N GLU A 8 5.49 -2.25 -15.15
CA GLU A 8 4.59 -1.75 -16.20
C GLU A 8 3.28 -1.19 -15.62
N HIS A 9 2.99 -1.46 -14.33
CA HIS A 9 1.77 -1.05 -13.64
C HIS A 9 2.05 -0.32 -12.33
N SER A 10 1.20 0.65 -11.98
CA SER A 10 1.29 1.39 -10.70
C SER A 10 2.65 2.03 -10.42
N ASP A 11 3.39 2.42 -11.47
CA ASP A 11 4.71 3.03 -11.40
C ASP A 11 5.76 2.16 -10.65
N GLY A 12 5.62 0.83 -10.69
CA GLY A 12 6.49 -0.08 -9.95
C GLY A 12 6.16 -0.19 -8.46
N ALA A 13 5.11 0.47 -7.98
CA ALA A 13 4.73 0.42 -6.58
C ALA A 13 4.26 -1.00 -6.17
N PRO A 14 4.53 -1.42 -4.92
CA PRO A 14 4.01 -2.68 -4.40
C PRO A 14 2.48 -2.65 -4.34
N THR A 15 1.84 -3.65 -4.93
CA THR A 15 0.39 -3.83 -5.01
C THR A 15 -0.03 -5.20 -4.51
N ILE A 16 -1.30 -5.33 -4.11
CA ILE A 16 -1.91 -6.64 -3.92
C ILE A 16 -2.11 -7.28 -5.30
N ASN A 17 -1.59 -8.50 -5.47
CA ASN A 17 -1.64 -9.23 -6.73
C ASN A 17 -3.09 -9.39 -7.22
N GLY A 18 -3.33 -9.04 -8.49
CA GLY A 18 -4.62 -9.17 -9.14
C GLY A 18 -5.62 -8.05 -8.86
N THR A 19 -5.27 -7.04 -8.06
CA THR A 19 -6.19 -5.92 -7.76
C THR A 19 -5.67 -4.56 -8.21
N GLY A 20 -4.35 -4.38 -8.30
CA GLY A 20 -3.72 -3.08 -8.58
C GLY A 20 -3.82 -2.09 -7.41
N ILE A 21 -4.38 -2.50 -6.26
CA ILE A 21 -4.47 -1.66 -5.06
C ILE A 21 -3.09 -1.60 -4.42
N ARG A 22 -2.55 -0.40 -4.24
CA ARG A 22 -1.20 -0.19 -3.73
C ARG A 22 -1.16 -0.36 -2.22
N VAL A 23 -0.04 -0.88 -1.72
CA VAL A 23 0.20 -1.00 -0.27
C VAL A 23 0.11 0.37 0.42
N LYS A 24 0.59 1.43 -0.23
CA LYS A 24 0.52 2.79 0.33
C LYS A 24 -0.91 3.29 0.55
N ASP A 25 -1.86 2.91 -0.32
CA ASP A 25 -3.23 3.38 -0.19
C ASP A 25 -3.91 2.71 1.03
N ILE A 26 -3.64 1.42 1.24
CA ILE A 26 -4.08 0.67 2.43
C ILE A 26 -3.43 1.24 3.70
N ALA A 27 -2.12 1.51 3.67
CA ALA A 27 -1.42 2.09 4.81
C ALA A 27 -1.91 3.50 5.15
N SER A 28 -2.21 4.34 4.15
CA SER A 28 -2.81 5.66 4.39
C SER A 28 -4.20 5.56 5.00
N ALA A 29 -5.05 4.64 4.53
CA ALA A 29 -6.36 4.42 5.12
C ALA A 29 -6.27 4.04 6.61
N TYR A 30 -5.32 3.16 6.96
CA TYR A 30 -5.09 2.75 8.35
C TYR A 30 -4.47 3.87 9.20
N GLU A 31 -3.31 4.40 8.80
CA GLU A 31 -2.51 5.31 9.62
C GLU A 31 -3.04 6.75 9.65
N HIS A 32 -3.57 7.23 8.52
CA HIS A 32 -3.92 8.66 8.36
C HIS A 32 -5.42 8.90 8.43
N SER A 33 -6.22 7.96 7.93
CA SER A 33 -7.69 8.05 7.98
C SER A 33 -8.28 7.32 9.18
N GLY A 34 -7.50 6.51 9.90
CA GLY A 34 -7.92 5.83 11.12
C GLY A 34 -8.91 4.69 10.90
N TYR A 35 -9.01 4.17 9.67
CA TYR A 35 -9.87 3.02 9.39
C TYR A 35 -9.29 1.75 9.99
N ASP A 36 -10.13 0.96 10.63
CA ASP A 36 -9.75 -0.37 11.08
C ASP A 36 -9.61 -1.34 9.88
N PRO A 37 -8.84 -2.43 9.99
CA PRO A 37 -8.61 -3.36 8.89
C PRO A 37 -9.89 -3.94 8.29
N ASP A 38 -10.93 -4.14 9.10
CA ASP A 38 -12.24 -4.58 8.64
C ASP A 38 -12.92 -3.51 7.77
N GLU A 39 -12.90 -2.24 8.20
CA GLU A 39 -13.46 -1.12 7.43
C GLU A 39 -12.72 -0.92 6.11
N ILE A 40 -11.40 -1.15 6.09
CA ILE A 40 -10.61 -1.11 4.85
C ILE A 40 -11.09 -2.16 3.83
N THR A 41 -11.55 -3.33 4.27
CA THR A 41 -12.17 -4.31 3.33
C THR A 41 -13.47 -3.80 2.74
N GLN A 42 -14.20 -2.92 3.44
CA GLN A 42 -15.42 -2.30 2.93
C GLN A 42 -15.11 -1.20 1.90
N LEU A 43 -13.98 -0.49 2.07
CA LEU A 43 -13.47 0.47 1.08
C LEU A 43 -12.94 -0.22 -0.18
N TYR A 44 -12.34 -1.40 -0.01
CA TYR A 44 -11.76 -2.19 -1.09
C TYR A 44 -12.40 -3.58 -1.14
N PRO A 45 -13.61 -3.73 -1.73
CA PRO A 45 -14.38 -4.98 -1.67
C PRO A 45 -13.72 -6.19 -2.36
N ASN A 46 -12.65 -5.97 -3.13
CA ASN A 46 -11.84 -7.02 -3.74
C ASN A 46 -10.71 -7.54 -2.82
N LEU A 47 -10.55 -6.97 -1.63
CA LEU A 47 -9.55 -7.38 -0.64
C LEU A 47 -10.20 -8.22 0.46
N SER A 48 -9.55 -9.31 0.83
CA SER A 48 -9.87 -10.00 2.09
C SER A 48 -9.19 -9.29 3.27
N LEU A 49 -9.68 -9.53 4.49
CA LEU A 49 -9.03 -9.06 5.71
C LEU A 49 -7.57 -9.54 5.80
N SER A 50 -7.28 -10.74 5.31
CA SER A 50 -5.91 -11.26 5.24
C SER A 50 -5.02 -10.46 4.29
N ASP A 51 -5.56 -9.98 3.16
CA ASP A 51 -4.81 -9.13 2.21
C ASP A 51 -4.49 -7.77 2.82
N VAL A 52 -5.44 -7.18 3.56
CA VAL A 52 -5.23 -5.91 4.28
C VAL A 52 -4.11 -6.06 5.30
N HIS A 53 -4.17 -7.08 6.17
CA HIS A 53 -3.09 -7.32 7.15
C HIS A 53 -1.75 -7.62 6.48
N ARG A 54 -1.75 -8.33 5.36
CA ARG A 54 -0.52 -8.58 4.59
C ARG A 54 0.08 -7.29 4.03
N ALA A 55 -0.75 -6.39 3.51
CA ALA A 55 -0.30 -5.08 3.03
C ALA A 55 0.26 -4.24 4.17
N LEU A 56 -0.41 -4.21 5.34
CA LEU A 56 0.09 -3.50 6.51
C LEU A 56 1.42 -4.08 7.01
N ALA A 57 1.54 -5.40 7.10
CA ALA A 57 2.81 -6.05 7.45
C ALA A 57 3.93 -5.67 6.48
N TYR A 58 3.65 -5.69 5.16
CA TYR A 58 4.61 -5.25 4.15
C TYR A 58 5.00 -3.79 4.31
N TYR A 59 4.02 -2.91 4.55
CA TYR A 59 4.25 -1.49 4.78
C TYR A 59 5.18 -1.25 5.95
N TYR A 60 4.96 -1.89 7.10
CA TYR A 60 5.79 -1.71 8.29
C TYR A 60 7.19 -2.28 8.13
N ASP A 61 7.34 -3.39 7.41
CA ASP A 61 8.64 -3.99 7.10
C ASP A 61 9.47 -3.11 6.14
N HIS A 62 8.82 -2.32 5.28
CA HIS A 62 9.46 -1.45 4.28
C HIS A 62 9.15 0.04 4.53
N ILE A 63 8.91 0.43 5.77
CA ILE A 63 8.31 1.75 6.09
C ILE A 63 9.18 2.92 5.64
N ASP A 64 10.51 2.73 5.60
CA ASP A 64 11.46 3.70 5.08
C ASP A 64 11.22 4.04 3.59
N GLU A 65 10.81 3.06 2.77
CA GLU A 65 10.48 3.31 1.35
C GLU A 65 9.25 4.22 1.20
N PHE A 66 8.32 4.15 2.15
CA PHE A 66 7.09 4.95 2.13
C PHE A 66 7.20 6.29 2.86
N ARG A 67 8.18 6.43 3.77
CA ARG A 67 8.46 7.67 4.50
C ARG A 67 9.53 8.53 3.87
N SER A 68 10.34 7.96 2.98
CA SER A 68 11.35 8.72 2.26
C SER A 68 10.67 9.86 1.51
N PRO A 69 11.05 11.14 1.75
CA PRO A 69 10.66 12.20 0.83
C PRO A 69 11.28 11.79 -0.50
N SER A 70 10.44 11.47 -1.48
CA SER A 70 10.83 11.40 -2.88
C SER A 70 11.93 12.43 -3.11
N SER A 71 13.14 11.98 -3.47
CA SER A 71 14.28 12.86 -3.66
C SER A 71 13.84 14.07 -4.48
N GLU A 72 13.79 15.24 -3.85
CA GLU A 72 13.79 16.50 -4.57
C GLU A 72 15.11 16.53 -5.36
N PRO A 73 15.10 16.65 -6.71
CA PRO A 73 16.15 17.43 -7.30
C PRO A 73 15.87 18.86 -6.84
N ALA A 74 16.70 19.35 -5.93
CA ALA A 74 16.87 20.79 -5.75
C ALA A 74 17.11 21.39 -7.15
N SER A 75 16.08 22.00 -7.75
CA SER A 75 16.23 22.81 -8.94
C SER A 75 16.54 24.24 -8.48
N ALA A 76 17.70 24.67 -8.96
CA ALA A 76 18.41 25.93 -8.74
C ALA A 76 17.59 27.21 -8.98
#